data_AF-A0A0M9ESP1-F1
#
_entry.id   AF-A0A0M9ESP1-F1
#
_cell.length_a   1.000
_cell.length_b   1.000
_cell.length_c   1.000
_cell.angle_alpha   90.00
_cell.angle_beta   90.00
_cell.angle_gamma   90.00
#
_symmetry.space_group_name_H-M   'P 1'
#
loop_
_entity.id
_entity.type
_entity.pdbx_description
1 polymer ?
#
loop_
_entity_poly.entity_id
_entity_poly.type
_entity_poly.pdbx_seq_one_letter_code
_entity_poly.pdbx_strand_id
1 'polypeptide(L)'
;MSTNEAPKKPSANDWTKEEKAELVKHYKYCIEQRDECIENLEKLYQKQKDLKQTAGEGDNDHKEEVQVEYDDLARKAADQVSLMEGYLDILLFIEDEMEECGLSIP
;
A
#
# COMPACT_ATOMS: atom_id res chain seq x y z
N MET A 1 37.38 1.10 -32.20
CA MET A 1 37.17 0.95 -30.75
C MET A 1 35.71 1.22 -30.50
N SER A 2 34.94 0.23 -30.04
CA SER A 2 33.50 0.36 -29.80
C SER A 2 33.26 1.34 -28.66
N THR A 3 32.47 2.38 -28.91
CA THR A 3 31.90 3.21 -27.86
C THR A 3 30.83 2.37 -27.16
N ASN A 4 31.10 1.99 -25.90
CA ASN A 4 30.08 1.50 -24.99
C ASN A 4 29.07 2.64 -24.79
N GLU A 5 27.98 2.63 -25.57
CA GLU A 5 26.82 3.45 -25.26
C GLU A 5 26.24 2.94 -23.95
N ALA A 6 26.33 3.77 -22.90
CA ALA A 6 25.58 3.54 -21.67
C ALA A 6 24.09 3.36 -22.03
N PRO A 7 23.31 2.54 -21.30
CA PRO A 7 21.88 2.41 -21.55
C PRO A 7 21.29 3.82 -21.48
N LYS A 8 20.73 4.31 -22.59
CA LYS A 8 20.07 5.61 -22.60
C LYS A 8 18.98 5.57 -21.54
N LYS A 9 19.10 6.42 -20.52
CA LYS A 9 17.95 6.81 -19.71
C LYS A 9 16.86 7.24 -20.69
N PRO A 10 15.63 6.72 -20.61
CA PRO A 10 14.54 7.18 -21.46
C PRO A 10 14.43 8.69 -21.31
N SER A 11 14.52 9.43 -22.41
CA SER A 11 14.19 10.85 -22.39
C SER A 11 12.67 11.00 -22.37
N ALA A 12 12.16 12.16 -21.95
CA ALA A 12 10.73 12.49 -22.01
C ALA A 12 10.08 12.24 -23.40
N ASN A 13 10.90 12.19 -24.46
CA ASN A 13 10.50 11.95 -25.85
C ASN A 13 10.37 10.46 -26.23
N ASP A 14 10.82 9.53 -25.38
CA ASP A 14 10.82 8.08 -25.68
C ASP A 14 9.52 7.38 -25.23
N TRP A 15 8.71 8.05 -24.41
CA TRP A 15 7.44 7.54 -23.91
C TRP A 15 6.30 7.65 -24.92
N THR A 16 5.72 6.52 -25.28
CA THR A 16 4.51 6.44 -26.11
C THR A 16 3.27 6.93 -25.34
N LYS A 17 2.19 7.19 -26.07
CA LYS A 17 0.92 7.59 -25.43
C LYS A 17 0.32 6.45 -24.63
N GLU A 18 0.50 5.23 -25.11
CA GLU A 18 0.03 4.00 -24.51
C GLU A 18 0.75 3.75 -23.17
N GLU A 19 2.08 3.87 -23.13
CA GLU A 19 2.86 3.73 -21.89
C GLU A 19 2.48 4.80 -20.86
N LYS A 20 2.30 6.06 -21.29
CA LYS A 20 1.81 7.14 -20.42
C LYS A 20 0.43 6.85 -19.83
N ALA A 21 -0.49 6.32 -20.64
CA ALA A 21 -1.82 5.96 -20.19
C ALA A 21 -1.79 4.77 -19.20
N GLU A 22 -0.91 3.81 -19.43
CA GLU A 22 -0.68 2.69 -18.52
C GLU A 22 -0.10 3.17 -17.19
N LEU A 23 0.87 4.09 -17.21
CA LEU A 23 1.45 4.67 -16.00
C LEU A 23 0.40 5.37 -15.13
N VAL A 24 -0.48 6.18 -15.74
CA VAL A 24 -1.62 6.81 -15.04
C VAL A 24 -2.60 5.78 -14.46
N LYS A 25 -2.81 4.66 -15.17
CA LYS A 25 -3.69 3.59 -14.69
C LYS A 25 -3.09 2.90 -13.46
N HIS A 26 -1.79 2.60 -13.48
CA HIS A 26 -1.08 2.01 -12.34
C HIS A 26 -1.04 2.97 -11.15
N TYR A 27 -0.82 4.27 -11.39
CA TYR A 27 -0.89 5.30 -10.35
C TYR A 27 -2.23 5.28 -9.61
N LYS A 28 -3.35 5.32 -10.37
CA LYS A 28 -4.71 5.29 -9.80
C LYS A 28 -4.97 4.00 -9.02
N TYR A 29 -4.57 2.86 -9.58
CA TYR A 29 -4.71 1.58 -8.92
C TYR A 29 -3.98 1.55 -7.57
N CYS A 30 -2.74 2.05 -7.52
CA CYS A 30 -1.97 2.05 -6.26
C CYS A 30 -2.58 2.99 -5.20
N ILE A 31 -3.16 4.13 -5.61
CA ILE A 31 -3.95 4.99 -4.70
C ILE A 31 -5.15 4.23 -4.14
N GLU A 32 -5.96 3.61 -5.01
CA GLU A 32 -7.15 2.87 -4.59
C GLU A 32 -6.79 1.76 -3.61
N GLN A 33 -5.69 1.04 -3.86
CA GLN A 33 -5.23 -0.03 -2.98
C GLN A 33 -4.66 0.49 -1.65
N ARG A 34 -3.93 1.62 -1.65
CA ARG A 34 -3.50 2.30 -0.42
C ARG A 34 -4.70 2.68 0.42
N ASP A 35 -5.73 3.27 -0.18
CA ASP A 35 -6.94 3.72 0.52
C ASP A 35 -7.72 2.52 1.08
N GLU A 36 -7.79 1.41 0.33
CA GLU A 36 -8.36 0.14 0.82
C GLU A 36 -7.60 -0.40 2.05
N CYS A 37 -6.27 -0.32 2.06
CA CYS A 37 -5.47 -0.70 3.23
C CYS A 37 -5.81 0.16 4.46
N ILE A 38 -6.00 1.48 4.28
CA ILE A 38 -6.39 2.40 5.35
C ILE A 38 -7.78 2.02 5.89
N GLU A 39 -8.78 1.80 5.03
CA GLU A 39 -10.11 1.38 5.46
C GLU A 39 -10.08 0.06 6.24
N ASN A 40 -9.25 -0.89 5.80
CA ASN A 40 -9.10 -2.17 6.47
C ASN A 40 -8.43 -2.02 7.84
N LEU A 41 -7.43 -1.15 7.97
CA LEU A 41 -6.82 -0.82 9.26
C LEU A 41 -7.83 -0.19 10.22
N GLU A 42 -8.69 0.71 9.75
CA GLU A 42 -9.76 1.30 10.57
C GLU A 42 -10.75 0.24 11.06
N LYS A 43 -11.16 -0.69 10.18
CA LYS A 43 -12.03 -1.83 10.54
C LYS A 43 -11.37 -2.73 11.58
N LEU A 44 -10.08 -3.03 11.43
CA LEU A 44 -9.33 -3.85 12.39
C LEU A 44 -9.19 -3.15 13.74
N TYR A 45 -8.91 -1.85 13.74
CA TYR A 45 -8.84 -1.04 14.95
C TYR A 45 -10.18 -1.01 15.70
N GLN A 46 -11.30 -0.84 14.99
CA GLN A 46 -12.62 -0.88 15.60
C GLN A 46 -12.92 -2.25 16.23
N LYS A 47 -12.62 -3.35 15.53
CA LYS A 47 -12.75 -4.71 16.10
C LYS A 47 -11.91 -4.90 17.35
N GLN A 48 -10.68 -4.40 17.34
CA GLN A 48 -9.78 -4.49 18.49
C GLN A 48 -10.31 -3.70 19.69
N LYS A 49 -10.95 -2.55 19.44
CA LYS A 49 -11.62 -1.74 20.47
C LYS A 49 -12.84 -2.46 21.04
N ASP A 50 -13.67 -3.06 20.19
CA ASP A 50 -14.86 -3.80 20.61
C ASP A 50 -14.47 -5.03 21.45
N LEU A 51 -13.42 -5.75 21.03
CA LEU A 51 -12.87 -6.90 21.76
C LEU A 51 -12.37 -6.51 23.16
N LYS A 52 -11.68 -5.35 23.29
CA LYS A 52 -11.25 -4.84 24.60
C LYS A 52 -12.41 -4.53 25.53
N GLN A 53 -13.56 -4.12 25.00
CA GLN A 53 -14.74 -3.82 25.83
C GLN A 53 -15.36 -5.10 26.39
N THR A 54 -15.45 -6.17 25.59
CA THR A 54 -16.03 -7.45 26.03
C THR A 54 -15.08 -8.25 26.95
N ALA A 55 -13.77 -8.07 26.80
CA ALA A 55 -12.75 -8.72 27.64
C ALA A 55 -12.86 -8.44 29.15
N GLY A 56 -13.48 -7.32 29.54
CA GLY A 56 -13.60 -6.90 30.94
C GLY A 56 -14.55 -7.76 31.78
N GLU A 57 -15.37 -8.61 31.15
CA GLU A 57 -16.50 -9.29 31.80
C GLU A 57 -16.32 -10.81 31.95
N GLY A 58 -15.25 -11.40 31.38
CA GLY A 58 -15.08 -12.86 31.32
C GLY A 58 -14.19 -13.51 32.40
N ASP A 59 -14.30 -14.83 32.48
CA ASP A 59 -13.45 -15.70 33.30
C ASP A 59 -12.04 -15.87 32.71
N ASN A 60 -11.22 -16.75 33.29
CA ASN A 60 -9.83 -16.91 32.88
C ASN A 60 -9.68 -17.57 31.50
N ASP A 61 -10.57 -18.50 31.14
CA ASP A 61 -10.54 -19.17 29.84
C ASP A 61 -11.01 -18.21 28.73
N HIS A 62 -12.01 -17.38 29.02
CA HIS A 62 -12.46 -16.31 28.12
C HIS A 62 -11.36 -15.27 27.84
N LYS A 63 -10.50 -14.99 28.82
CA LYS A 63 -9.38 -14.06 28.65
C LYS A 63 -8.30 -14.60 27.71
N GLU A 64 -8.06 -15.92 27.72
CA GLU A 64 -7.08 -16.55 26.83
C GLU A 64 -7.57 -16.53 25.38
N GLU A 65 -8.85 -16.85 25.14
CA GLU A 65 -9.46 -16.76 23.80
C GLU A 65 -9.43 -15.33 23.25
N VAL A 66 -9.78 -14.34 24.08
CA VAL A 66 -9.70 -12.91 23.73
C VAL A 66 -8.28 -12.50 23.37
N GLN A 67 -7.26 -13.00 24.09
CA GLN A 67 -5.87 -12.68 23.80
C GLN A 67 -5.43 -13.22 22.43
N VAL A 68 -5.84 -14.46 22.09
CA VAL A 68 -5.55 -15.05 20.77
C VAL A 68 -6.18 -14.23 19.64
N GLU A 69 -7.44 -13.81 19.79
CA GLU A 69 -8.10 -12.96 18.79
C GLU A 69 -7.43 -11.58 18.68
N TYR A 70 -6.98 -11.02 19.80
CA TYR A 70 -6.25 -9.75 19.82
C TYR A 70 -4.94 -9.82 19.04
N ASP A 71 -4.17 -10.90 19.24
CA ASP A 71 -2.91 -11.13 18.57
C ASP A 71 -3.12 -11.37 17.06
N ASP A 72 -4.18 -12.08 16.68
CA ASP A 72 -4.55 -12.26 15.26
C ASP A 72 -4.94 -10.94 14.58
N LEU A 73 -5.71 -10.07 15.27
CA LEU A 73 -6.03 -8.74 14.76
C LEU A 73 -4.78 -7.87 14.60
N ALA A 74 -3.85 -7.93 15.56
CA ALA A 74 -2.58 -7.20 15.49
C ALA A 74 -1.73 -7.67 14.30
N ARG A 75 -1.64 -8.99 14.07
CA ARG A 75 -0.95 -9.56 12.90
C ARG A 75 -1.57 -9.09 11.59
N LYS A 76 -2.90 -9.15 11.47
CA LYS A 76 -3.61 -8.66 10.27
C LYS A 76 -3.37 -7.17 10.03
N ALA A 77 -3.30 -6.36 11.09
CA ALA A 77 -3.00 -4.95 10.97
C ALA A 77 -1.55 -4.73 10.47
N ALA A 78 -0.58 -5.50 10.98
CA ALA A 78 0.80 -5.45 10.50
C ALA A 78 0.90 -5.84 9.01
N ASP A 79 0.13 -6.84 8.57
CA ASP A 79 0.06 -7.24 7.16
C ASP A 79 -0.50 -6.11 6.28
N GLN A 80 -1.55 -5.40 6.73
CA GLN A 80 -2.10 -4.25 6.01
C GLN A 80 -1.12 -3.07 5.94
N VAL A 81 -0.39 -2.78 7.03
CA VAL A 81 0.65 -1.73 7.02
C VAL A 81 1.77 -2.08 6.04
N SER A 82 2.24 -3.33 6.04
CA SER A 82 3.30 -3.79 5.14
C SER A 82 2.85 -3.72 3.67
N LEU A 83 1.59 -4.07 3.40
CA LEU A 83 1.02 -3.95 2.06
C LEU A 83 0.90 -2.47 1.62
N MET A 84 0.46 -1.59 2.52
CA MET A 84 0.37 -0.15 2.25
C MET A 84 1.75 0.46 1.96
N GLU A 85 2.78 0.07 2.71
CA GLU A 85 4.18 0.49 2.45
C GLU A 85 4.60 0.09 1.03
N GLY A 86 4.32 -1.14 0.61
CA GLY A 86 4.61 -1.60 -0.76
C GLY A 86 3.91 -0.77 -1.84
N TYR A 87 2.65 -0.37 -1.62
CA TYR A 87 1.95 0.51 -2.58
C TYR A 87 2.51 1.94 -2.57
N LEU A 88 2.94 2.46 -1.42
CA LEU A 88 3.58 3.78 -1.33
C LEU A 88 4.92 3.80 -2.06
N ASP A 89 5.73 2.76 -1.93
CA ASP A 89 7.00 2.63 -2.67
C ASP A 89 6.77 2.63 -4.19
N ILE A 90 5.76 1.90 -4.65
CA ILE A 90 5.38 1.87 -6.07
C ILE A 90 4.86 3.24 -6.53
N LEU A 91 4.06 3.92 -5.71
CA LEU A 91 3.56 5.26 -6.03
C LEU A 91 4.70 6.25 -6.21
N LEU A 92 5.70 6.26 -5.31
CA LEU A 92 6.88 7.13 -5.44
C LEU A 92 7.62 6.87 -6.75
N PHE A 93 7.83 5.59 -7.10
CA PHE A 93 8.44 5.24 -8.38
C PHE A 93 7.61 5.74 -9.58
N ILE A 94 6.29 5.55 -9.54
CA ILE A 94 5.40 5.99 -10.62
C ILE A 94 5.38 7.53 -10.73
N GLU A 95 5.37 8.25 -9.62
CA GLU A 95 5.42 9.72 -9.58
C GLU A 95 6.69 10.26 -10.23
N ASP A 96 7.85 9.64 -9.95
CA ASP A 96 9.13 9.98 -10.60
C ASP A 96 9.06 9.76 -12.12
N GLU A 97 8.55 8.61 -12.57
CA GLU A 97 8.40 8.31 -14.01
C GLU A 97 7.37 9.23 -14.68
N MET A 98 6.31 9.64 -13.97
CA MET A 98 5.32 10.60 -14.45
C MET A 98 5.97 11.98 -14.67
N GLU A 99 6.80 12.44 -13.74
CA GLU A 99 7.58 13.67 -13.89
C GLU A 99 8.56 13.57 -15.08
N GLU A 100 9.33 12.48 -15.19
CA GLU A 100 10.29 12.27 -16.27
C GLU A 100 9.62 12.26 -17.66
N CYS A 101 8.38 11.74 -17.77
CA CYS A 101 7.64 11.71 -19.03
C CYS A 101 6.72 12.93 -19.28
N GLY A 102 6.75 13.92 -18.38
CA GLY A 102 6.02 15.19 -18.50
C GLY A 102 4.51 15.08 -18.22
N LEU A 103 4.09 14.06 -17.47
CA LEU A 103 2.74 13.96 -16.93
C LEU A 103 2.66 14.70 -15.60
N SER A 104 1.53 15.38 -15.36
CA SER A 104 1.21 15.92 -14.04
C SER A 104 0.51 14.88 -13.20
N ILE A 105 0.86 14.81 -11.92
CA ILE A 105 0.10 14.05 -10.92
C ILE A 105 -1.34 14.59 -10.90
N PRO A 106 -2.36 13.74 -11.12
CA PRO A 106 -3.77 14.15 -11.13
C PRO A 106 -4.33 14.47 -9.74
#